data_AF-A0AA96WA00-F1
#
_entry.id   AF-A0AA96WA00-F1
#
_cell.length_a   1.000
_cell.length_b   1.000
_cell.length_c   1.000
_cell.angle_alpha   90.00
_cell.angle_beta   90.00
_cell.angle_gamma   90.00
#
_symmetry.space_group_name_H-M   'P 1'
#
loop_
_entity.id
_entity.type
_entity.pdbx_description
1 polymer ?
#
loop_
_entity_poly.entity_id
_entity_poly.type
_entity_poly.pdbx_seq_one_letter_code
_entity_poly.pdbx_strand_id
1 'polypeptide(L)' 'MADLIAVLDGSHLVEVGTHEELMSSGGHYAELYGLQAAAYQTGSAPSPSGGH' A
#
# COMPACT_ATOMS: atom_id res chain seq x y z
N MET A 1 12.51 -9.96 1.74
CA MET A 1 11.25 -10.67 2.02
C MET A 1 10.61 -9.99 3.20
N ALA A 2 9.34 -9.60 3.10
CA ALA A 2 8.59 -9.15 4.28
C ALA A 2 7.96 -10.41 4.86
N ASP A 3 8.47 -10.86 6.00
CA ASP A 3 8.11 -12.15 6.58
C ASP A 3 6.68 -12.19 7.16
N LEU A 4 6.07 -11.02 7.43
CA LEU A 4 4.69 -10.92 7.89
C LEU A 4 4.18 -9.47 7.78
N ILE A 5 2.93 -9.31 7.33
CA ILE A 5 2.22 -8.03 7.30
C ILE A 5 0.99 -8.17 8.17
N ALA A 6 0.79 -7.22 9.09
CA ALA A 6 -0.38 -7.12 9.95
C ALA A 6 -1.14 -5.83 9.64
N VAL A 7 -2.40 -5.97 9.24
CA VAL A 7 -3.33 -4.86 8.99
C VAL A 7 -4.16 -4.64 10.23
N LEU A 8 -4.11 -3.41 10.74
CA LEU A 8 -4.86 -2.97 11.90
C LEU A 8 -5.92 -1.98 11.45
N ASP A 9 -7.17 -2.23 11.86
CA ASP A 9 -8.25 -1.25 11.79
C ASP A 9 -8.51 -0.73 13.21
N GLY A 10 -8.10 0.52 13.46
CA GLY A 10 -8.14 1.12 14.78
C GLY A 10 -7.32 0.36 15.83
N SER A 11 -8.01 -0.43 16.67
CA SER A 11 -7.39 -1.26 17.73
C SER A 11 -7.54 -2.77 17.48
N HIS A 12 -8.07 -3.16 16.32
CA HIS A 12 -8.32 -4.55 15.97
C HIS A 12 -7.42 -4.99 14.82
N LEU A 13 -6.81 -6.18 14.98
CA LEU A 13 -6.11 -6.84 13.90
C LEU A 13 -7.14 -7.42 12.92
N VAL A 14 -7.21 -6.87 11.72
CA VAL A 14 -8.19 -7.28 10.71
C VAL A 14 -7.64 -8.34 9.76
N GLU A 15 -6.36 -8.25 9.40
CA GLU A 15 -5.70 -9.25 8.55
C GLU A 15 -4.23 -9.43 8.94
N VAL A 16 -3.72 -10.65 8.81
CA VAL A 16 -2.30 -10.95 9.00
C VAL A 16 -1.88 -12.04 8.04
N GLY A 17 -0.73 -11.86 7.39
CA GLY A 17 -0.22 -12.83 6.44
C GLY A 17 0.97 -12.30 5.67
N THR A 18 1.44 -13.07 4.71
CA THR A 18 2.46 -12.58 3.78
C THR A 18 1.87 -11.60 2.77
N HIS A 19 2.71 -10.82 2.10
CA HIS A 19 2.27 -9.92 1.04
C HIS A 19 1.44 -10.65 -0.03
N GLU A 20 1.88 -11.85 -0.44
CA GLU A 20 1.23 -12.64 -1.48
C GLU A 20 -0.14 -13.19 -1.04
N GLU A 21 -0.27 -13.59 0.23
CA GLU A 21 -1.53 -14.07 0.78
C GLU A 21 -2.54 -12.95 0.95
N LEU A 22 -2.12 -11.79 1.44
CA LEU A 22 -2.99 -10.63 1.59
C LEU A 22 -3.41 -10.05 0.23
N MET A 23 -2.50 -10.08 -0.76
CA MET A 23 -2.81 -9.72 -2.15
C MET A 23 -3.80 -10.70 -2.78
N SER A 24 -3.61 -12.01 -2.59
CA SER A 24 -4.51 -13.04 -3.15
C SER A 24 -5.88 -13.07 -2.48
N SER A 25 -5.95 -12.73 -1.19
CA SER A 25 -7.21 -12.65 -0.46
C SER A 25 -8.09 -11.48 -0.92
N GLY A 26 -7.51 -10.47 -1.59
CA GLY A 26 -8.26 -9.32 -2.08
C GLY A 26 -8.90 -8.49 -0.95
N GLY A 27 -8.34 -8.57 0.26
CA GLY A 27 -8.87 -7.92 1.46
C GLY A 27 -8.54 -6.42 1.55
N HIS A 28 -8.66 -5.87 2.75
CA HIS A 28 -8.35 -4.47 3.03
C HIS A 28 -6.91 -4.11 2.66
N TYR A 29 -5.98 -5.05 2.85
CA TYR A 29 -4.59 -4.85 2.44
C TYR A 29 -4.46 -4.56 0.94
N ALA A 30 -5.13 -5.37 0.10
CA ALA A 30 -5.03 -5.27 -1.34
C ALA A 30 -5.69 -3.98 -1.86
N GLU A 31 -6.83 -3.60 -1.29
CA GLU A 31 -7.52 -2.36 -1.63
C GLU A 31 -6.69 -1.12 -1.27
N LEU A 32 -6.17 -1.05 -0.04
CA LEU A 32 -5.31 0.05 0.41
C LEU A 32 -4.04 0.16 -0.43
N TYR A 33 -3.40 -0.97 -0.73
CA TYR A 33 -2.20 -1.00 -1.55
C TYR A 33 -2.49 -0.57 -2.99
N GLY A 34 -3.62 -0.98 -3.58
CA GLY A 34 -4.04 -0.55 -4.91
C GLY A 34 -4.25 0.97 -4.99
N LEU A 35 -4.91 1.55 -3.98
CA LEU A 35 -5.11 3.01 -3.88
C LEU A 35 -3.78 3.76 -3.75
N GLN A 36 -2.87 3.27 -2.91
CA GLN A 36 -1.57 3.88 -2.73
C GLN A 36 -0.70 3.75 -4.00
N ALA A 37 -0.71 2.59 -4.66
CA ALA A 37 -0.01 2.36 -5.91
C ALA A 37 -0.51 3.26 -7.05
N ALA A 38 -1.82 3.54 -7.11
CA ALA A 38 -2.38 4.50 -8.06
C ALA A 38 -1.93 5.94 -7.78
N ALA A 39 -1.79 6.31 -6.50
CA ALA A 39 -1.26 7.61 -6.10
C ALA A 39 0.22 7.77 -6.49
N TYR A 40 1.05 6.73 -6.35
CA TYR A 40 2.45 6.76 -6.81
C TYR A 40 2.57 6.87 -8.34
N GLN A 41 1.66 6.26 -9.11
CA GLN A 41 1.65 6.39 -10.58
C GLN A 41 1.19 7.78 -11.05
N THR A 42 0.36 8.47 -10.27
CA THR A 42 -0.04 9.86 -10.54
C THR A 42 1.02 10.86 -10.09
N GLY A 43 1.93 10.46 -9.21
CA GLY A 43 3.14 11.18 -8.84
C GLY A 43 4.22 11.09 -9.91
N SER A 44 3.94 11.57 -11.12
CA SER A 44 5.01 12.17 -11.93
C SER A 44 5.61 13.26 -11.05
N ALA A 45 6.83 13.01 -10.56
CA ALA A 45 7.50 13.83 -9.56
C ALA A 45 7.35 15.33 -9.89
N PRO A 46 7.13 16.21 -8.89
CA PRO A 46 7.23 17.63 -9.14
C PRO A 46 8.64 17.91 -9.65
N SER A 47 8.74 18.15 -10.97
CA SER A 47 9.96 18.61 -11.61
C SER A 47 10.38 19.88 -10.86
N PRO A 48 11.58 19.96 -10.28
CA PRO A 48 12.04 21.19 -9.68
C PRO A 48 12.25 22.20 -10.81
N SER A 49 11.21 22.94 -11.16
CA SER A 49 11.30 24.14 -11.98
C SER A 49 11.95 25.21 -11.11
N GLY A 50 13.28 25.13 -10.99
CA GLY A 50 14.13 26.19 -10.49
C GLY A 50 14.61 27.00 -11.67
N GLY A 51 13.87 28.05 -12.03
CA GLY A 51 14.39 29.10 -12.89
C GLY A 51 15.33 30.00 -12.08
N HIS A 52 16.54 30.19 -12.58
CA HIS A 52 17.16 31.50 -12.84
C HIS A 52 18.50 31.34 -13.54
#